data_AF-A0A919XDD3-F1
#
_entry.id   AF-A0A919XDD3-F1
#
_cell.length_a   1.000
_cell.length_b   1.000
_cell.length_c   1.000
_cell.angle_alpha   90.00
_cell.angle_beta   90.00
_cell.angle_gamma   90.00
#
_symmetry.space_group_name_H-M   'P 1'
#
loop_
_entity.id
_entity.type
_entity.pdbx_description
1 polymer ?
#
loop_
_entity_poly.entity_id
_entity_poly.type
_entity_poly.pdbx_seq_one_letter_code
_entity_poly.pdbx_strand_id
1 'polypeptide(L)'
;MSNNSAYKTLNWGFIAVLSIFALIRPLMSILGISDAIGKPVVSITATIIISIVWIIAVYIKQDSQPILTLVFVGIGYGILAIIISGILSPILTGHLQGPLTNPIAIVSVLVTNAIWGLITGLIAGVLLKVNAN
;
A
#
# COMPACT_ATOMS: atom_id res chain seq x y z
N MET A 1 27.84 -17.20 26.30
CA MET A 1 26.92 -16.06 26.11
C MET A 1 27.31 -15.32 24.84
N SER A 2 26.66 -15.61 23.72
CA SER A 2 26.63 -14.74 22.54
C SER A 2 25.55 -15.29 21.61
N ASN A 3 24.41 -14.62 21.54
CA ASN A 3 23.46 -14.70 20.45
C ASN A 3 22.89 -13.29 20.28
N ASN A 4 23.75 -12.36 19.83
CA ASN A 4 23.32 -11.06 19.34
C ASN A 4 22.69 -11.26 17.97
N SER A 5 21.47 -11.78 17.96
CA SER A 5 20.63 -11.65 16.80
C SER A 5 20.08 -10.23 16.78
N ALA A 6 20.80 -9.33 16.10
CA ALA A 6 20.34 -7.99 15.77
C ALA A 6 19.17 -8.07 14.76
N TYR A 7 18.06 -8.67 15.15
CA TYR A 7 16.82 -8.58 14.40
C TYR A 7 16.31 -7.16 14.60
N LYS A 8 16.65 -6.26 13.67
CA LYS A 8 16.05 -4.94 13.65
C LYS A 8 14.55 -5.14 13.39
N THR A 9 13.72 -4.76 14.36
CA THR A 9 12.29 -5.03 14.33
C THR A 9 11.59 -4.09 13.35
N LEU A 10 10.65 -4.63 12.57
CA LEU A 10 9.79 -3.82 11.73
C LEU A 10 8.87 -2.96 12.60
N ASN A 11 8.68 -1.70 12.20
CA ASN A 11 7.74 -0.80 12.86
C ASN A 11 6.32 -1.05 12.30
N TRP A 12 5.62 -2.03 12.90
CA TRP A 12 4.26 -2.38 12.52
C TRP A 12 3.27 -1.23 12.61
N GLY A 13 3.45 -0.29 13.55
CA GLY A 13 2.63 0.91 13.64
C GLY A 13 2.80 1.83 12.43
N PHE A 14 4.05 2.03 11.99
CA PHE A 14 4.35 2.80 10.78
C PHE A 14 3.78 2.15 9.51
N ILE A 15 3.92 0.83 9.40
CA ILE A 15 3.33 0.04 8.30
C ILE A 15 1.80 0.22 8.27
N ALA A 16 1.13 0.11 9.42
CA ALA A 16 -0.31 0.26 9.51
C ALA A 16 -0.77 1.66 9.08
N VAL A 17 -0.10 2.71 9.55
CA VAL A 17 -0.42 4.11 9.19
C VAL A 17 -0.30 4.34 7.68
N LEU A 18 0.79 3.89 7.05
CA LEU A 18 0.97 4.06 5.60
C LEU A 18 -0.01 3.22 4.77
N SER A 19 -0.38 2.03 5.27
CA SER A 19 -1.38 1.17 4.64
C SER A 19 -2.76 1.82 4.65
N ILE A 20 -3.15 2.40 5.79
CA ILE A 20 -4.42 3.13 5.94
C ILE A 20 -4.42 4.38 5.06
N PHE A 21 -3.31 5.12 5.00
CA PHE A 21 -3.21 6.31 4.15
C PHE A 21 -3.49 5.99 2.67
N ALA A 22 -3.06 4.83 2.18
CA ALA A 22 -3.31 4.43 0.80
C ALA A 22 -4.79 4.15 0.47
N LEU A 23 -5.66 4.01 1.48
CA LEU A 23 -7.12 3.87 1.29
C LEU A 23 -7.79 5.11 0.68
N ILE A 24 -7.10 6.25 0.64
CA ILE A 24 -7.58 7.45 -0.06
C ILE A 24 -7.96 7.13 -1.51
N ARG A 25 -7.21 6.24 -2.19
CA ARG A 25 -7.50 5.85 -3.58
C ARG A 25 -8.84 5.09 -3.72
N PRO A 26 -9.07 3.97 -2.99
CA PRO A 26 -10.39 3.32 -2.94
C PRO A 26 -11.53 4.29 -2.63
N LEU A 27 -11.35 5.15 -1.62
CA LEU A 27 -12.36 6.10 -1.20
C LEU A 27 -12.70 7.11 -2.30
N MET A 28 -11.70 7.66 -3.03
CA MET A 28 -11.95 8.55 -4.16
C MET A 28 -12.74 7.87 -5.28
N SER A 29 -12.47 6.58 -5.54
CA SER A 29 -13.22 5.82 -6.55
C SER A 29 -14.66 5.54 -6.12
N ILE A 30 -14.88 5.29 -4.83
CA ILE A 30 -16.20 5.01 -4.26
C ILE A 30 -17.06 6.27 -4.20
N LEU A 31 -16.48 7.40 -3.81
CA LEU A 31 -17.19 8.68 -3.64
C LEU A 31 -17.55 9.37 -4.97
N GLY A 32 -17.32 8.72 -6.12
CA GLY A 32 -17.65 9.26 -7.44
C GLY A 32 -16.71 10.38 -7.93
N ILE A 33 -15.63 10.68 -7.20
CA ILE A 33 -14.64 11.69 -7.61
C ILE A 33 -13.96 11.28 -8.93
N SER A 34 -13.78 9.96 -9.12
CA SER A 34 -13.27 9.38 -10.35
C SER A 34 -14.18 9.57 -11.57
N ASP A 35 -15.49 9.72 -11.36
CA ASP A 35 -16.47 9.91 -12.45
C ASP A 35 -16.54 11.38 -12.91
N ALA A 36 -16.24 12.33 -12.02
CA ALA A 36 -16.27 13.77 -12.32
C ALA A 36 -15.04 14.26 -13.11
N ILE A 37 -13.87 13.64 -12.91
CA ILE A 37 -12.58 14.11 -13.46
C ILE A 37 -12.06 13.18 -14.58
N GLY A 38 -12.53 11.92 -14.61
CA GLY A 38 -12.11 10.89 -15.57
C GLY A 38 -11.29 9.76 -14.94
N LYS A 39 -11.77 8.53 -15.13
CA LYS A 39 -11.28 7.31 -14.45
C LYS A 39 -9.78 7.01 -14.57
N PRO A 40 -9.10 7.14 -15.73
CA PRO A 40 -7.68 6.78 -15.81
C PRO A 40 -6.80 7.81 -15.10
N VAL A 41 -7.13 9.10 -15.21
CA VAL A 41 -6.30 10.18 -14.64
C VAL A 41 -6.31 10.13 -13.11
N VAL A 42 -7.50 10.07 -12.49
CA VAL A 42 -7.62 10.02 -11.03
C VAL A 42 -6.90 8.82 -10.43
N SER A 43 -7.04 7.65 -11.06
CA SER A 43 -6.42 6.41 -10.60
C SER A 43 -4.88 6.47 -10.65
N ILE A 44 -4.32 6.97 -11.75
CA ILE A 44 -2.87 7.09 -11.95
C ILE A 44 -2.30 8.16 -11.00
N THR A 45 -2.93 9.34 -10.93
CA THR A 45 -2.49 10.42 -10.06
C THR A 45 -2.49 10.00 -8.60
N ALA A 46 -3.55 9.32 -8.13
CA ALA A 46 -3.62 8.80 -6.77
C ALA A 46 -2.48 7.80 -6.48
N THR A 47 -2.21 6.88 -7.40
CA THR A 47 -1.12 5.92 -7.26
C THR A 47 0.23 6.61 -7.16
N ILE A 48 0.51 7.59 -8.03
CA ILE A 48 1.78 8.34 -8.00
C ILE A 48 1.94 9.09 -6.67
N ILE A 49 0.90 9.78 -6.21
CA ILE A 49 0.93 10.52 -4.93
C ILE A 49 1.20 9.56 -3.76
N ILE A 50 0.49 8.43 -3.69
CA ILE A 50 0.67 7.44 -2.64
C ILE A 50 2.10 6.89 -2.66
N SER A 51 2.63 6.54 -3.84
CA SER A 51 4.01 6.07 -3.98
C SER A 51 5.03 7.10 -3.51
N ILE A 52 4.85 8.37 -3.87
CA ILE A 52 5.72 9.47 -3.41
C ILE A 52 5.67 9.59 -1.88
N VAL A 53 4.47 9.59 -1.28
CA VAL A 53 4.30 9.69 0.18
C VAL A 53 4.98 8.52 0.90
N TRP A 54 4.80 7.30 0.42
CA TRP A 54 5.47 6.12 0.97
C TRP A 54 6.99 6.23 0.93
N ILE A 55 7.55 6.60 -0.24
CA ILE A 55 8.99 6.75 -0.42
C ILE A 55 9.53 7.86 0.48
N ILE A 56 8.90 9.03 0.50
CA ILE A 56 9.31 10.17 1.33
C ILE A 56 9.22 9.81 2.82
N ALA A 57 8.13 9.17 3.26
CA ALA A 57 7.96 8.80 4.67
C ALA A 57 9.05 7.84 5.14
N VAL A 58 9.37 6.83 4.33
CA VAL A 58 10.46 5.87 4.60
C VAL A 58 11.82 6.56 4.59
N TYR A 59 12.06 7.47 3.64
CA TYR A 59 13.30 8.24 3.55
C TYR A 59 13.49 9.16 4.76
N ILE A 60 12.46 9.92 5.15
CA ILE A 60 12.51 10.81 6.33
C ILE A 60 12.71 10.01 7.61
N LYS A 61 12.03 8.86 7.75
CA LYS A 61 12.19 7.98 8.91
C LYS A 61 13.53 7.25 8.94
N GLN A 62 14.33 7.33 7.87
CA GLN A 62 15.59 6.59 7.73
C GLN A 62 15.38 5.10 8.07
N ASP A 63 14.28 4.55 7.53
CA ASP A 63 13.88 3.18 7.81
C ASP A 63 15.00 2.23 7.38
N SER A 64 15.33 1.28 8.24
CA SER A 64 16.49 0.42 8.03
C SER A 64 16.17 -0.83 7.20
N GLN A 65 14.90 -1.06 6.91
CA GLN A 65 14.42 -2.16 6.05
C GLN A 65 13.38 -1.62 5.05
N PRO A 66 13.73 -0.60 4.24
CA PRO A 66 12.77 0.16 3.43
C PRO A 66 11.98 -0.75 2.46
N ILE A 67 12.64 -1.77 1.91
CA ILE A 67 12.02 -2.75 1.01
C ILE A 67 10.96 -3.57 1.75
N LEU A 68 11.33 -4.16 2.88
CA LEU A 68 10.43 -5.04 3.62
C LEU A 68 9.25 -4.24 4.21
N THR A 69 9.53 -3.05 4.74
CA THR A 69 8.53 -2.09 5.21
C THR A 69 7.52 -1.77 4.11
N LEU A 70 7.95 -1.37 2.91
CA LEU A 70 7.02 -1.01 1.83
C LEU A 70 6.30 -2.20 1.19
N VAL A 71 6.90 -3.39 1.17
CA VAL A 71 6.18 -4.63 0.80
C VAL A 71 5.03 -4.90 1.77
N PHE A 72 5.27 -4.82 3.09
CA PHE A 72 4.21 -5.00 4.08
C PHE A 72 3.16 -3.89 4.05
N VAL A 73 3.55 -2.65 3.72
CA VAL A 73 2.60 -1.56 3.48
C VAL A 73 1.71 -1.88 2.27
N GLY A 74 2.28 -2.37 1.17
CA GLY A 74 1.53 -2.81 0.00
C GLY A 74 0.55 -3.92 0.33
N ILE A 75 0.99 -4.96 1.04
CA ILE A 75 0.14 -6.07 1.48
C ILE A 75 -0.96 -5.56 2.42
N GLY A 76 -0.62 -4.73 3.40
CA GLY A 76 -1.57 -4.14 4.35
C GLY A 76 -2.65 -3.33 3.66
N TYR A 77 -2.27 -2.47 2.71
CA TYR A 77 -3.21 -1.77 1.84
C TYR A 77 -4.10 -2.75 1.05
N GLY A 78 -3.52 -3.80 0.45
CA GLY A 78 -4.27 -4.81 -0.28
C GLY A 78 -5.34 -5.50 0.58
N ILE A 79 -5.01 -5.88 1.81
CA ILE A 79 -5.94 -6.45 2.78
C ILE A 79 -7.07 -5.46 3.10
N LEU A 80 -6.72 -4.21 3.44
CA LEU A 80 -7.70 -3.19 3.77
C LEU A 80 -8.64 -2.88 2.59
N ALA A 81 -8.11 -2.85 1.36
CA ALA A 81 -8.90 -2.63 0.16
C ALA A 81 -9.89 -3.78 -0.10
N ILE A 82 -9.49 -5.03 0.15
CA ILE A 82 -10.38 -6.19 0.06
C ILE A 82 -11.51 -6.07 1.09
N ILE A 83 -11.17 -5.75 2.35
CA ILE A 83 -12.15 -5.58 3.44
C ILE A 83 -13.14 -4.47 3.09
N ILE A 84 -12.65 -3.30 2.70
CA ILE A 84 -13.51 -2.16 2.35
C ILE A 84 -14.39 -2.49 1.15
N SER A 85 -13.86 -3.12 0.10
CA SER A 85 -14.67 -3.57 -1.03
C SER A 85 -15.76 -4.54 -0.60
N GLY A 86 -15.44 -5.48 0.29
CA GLY A 86 -16.38 -6.47 0.81
C GLY A 86 -17.51 -5.88 1.66
N ILE A 87 -17.21 -4.83 2.42
CA ILE A 87 -18.20 -4.13 3.26
C ILE A 87 -19.04 -3.17 2.42
N LEU A 88 -18.41 -2.40 1.54
CA LEU A 88 -19.05 -1.28 0.87
C LEU A 88 -19.81 -1.68 -0.39
N SER A 89 -19.35 -2.70 -1.11
CA SER A 89 -20.06 -3.14 -2.32
C SER A 89 -21.48 -3.67 -2.07
N PRO A 90 -21.77 -4.49 -1.03
CA PRO A 90 -23.14 -4.90 -0.73
C PRO A 90 -24.01 -3.72 -0.33
N ILE A 91 -23.45 -2.75 0.41
CA ILE A 91 -24.19 -1.55 0.88
C ILE A 91 -24.57 -0.67 -0.32
N LEU A 92 -23.65 -0.45 -1.27
CA LEU A 92 -23.85 0.47 -2.38
C LEU A 92 -24.57 -0.16 -3.58
N THR A 93 -24.38 -1.45 -3.82
CA THR A 93 -24.83 -2.13 -5.05
C THR A 93 -25.83 -3.26 -4.81
N GLY A 94 -26.13 -3.57 -3.54
CA GLY A 94 -27.03 -4.66 -3.14
C GLY A 94 -26.43 -6.06 -3.29
N HIS A 95 -25.21 -6.19 -3.82
CA HIS A 95 -24.55 -7.47 -4.08
C HIS A 95 -23.07 -7.41 -3.69
N LEU A 96 -22.52 -8.53 -3.24
CA LEU A 96 -21.09 -8.62 -2.94
C LEU A 96 -20.27 -8.54 -4.23
N GLN A 97 -19.36 -7.58 -4.30
CA GLN A 97 -18.43 -7.40 -5.42
C GLN A 97 -16.98 -7.27 -4.93
N GLY A 98 -16.06 -7.43 -5.87
CA GLY A 98 -14.63 -7.32 -5.61
C GLY A 98 -13.99 -8.64 -5.21
N PRO A 99 -12.76 -8.62 -4.66
CA PRO A 99 -11.93 -9.81 -4.55
C PRO A 99 -12.51 -10.94 -3.69
N LEU A 100 -13.42 -10.63 -2.74
CA LEU A 100 -14.05 -11.64 -1.90
C LEU A 100 -14.95 -12.61 -2.67
N THR A 101 -15.37 -12.29 -3.90
CA THR A 101 -16.17 -13.20 -4.73
C THR A 101 -15.34 -14.30 -5.38
N ASN A 102 -14.01 -14.16 -5.42
CA ASN A 102 -13.12 -15.11 -6.08
C ASN A 102 -11.76 -15.19 -5.37
N PRO A 103 -11.36 -16.34 -4.80
CA PRO A 103 -10.07 -16.51 -4.13
C PRO A 103 -8.84 -16.13 -4.98
N ILE A 104 -8.89 -16.35 -6.30
CA ILE A 104 -7.81 -15.97 -7.22
C ILE A 104 -7.67 -14.44 -7.28
N ALA A 105 -8.78 -13.70 -7.18
CA ALA A 105 -8.76 -12.25 -7.16
C ALA A 105 -8.12 -11.71 -5.86
N ILE A 106 -8.31 -12.38 -4.72
CA ILE A 106 -7.62 -12.05 -3.46
C ILE A 106 -6.10 -12.13 -3.66
N VAL A 107 -5.62 -13.27 -4.16
CA VAL A 107 -4.19 -13.49 -4.41
C VAL A 107 -3.64 -12.45 -5.39
N SER A 108 -4.37 -12.18 -6.47
CA SER A 108 -3.98 -11.18 -7.48
C SER A 108 -3.83 -9.79 -6.87
N VAL A 109 -4.77 -9.34 -6.03
CA VAL A 109 -4.69 -8.04 -5.35
C VAL A 109 -3.50 -7.98 -4.39
N LEU A 110 -3.29 -9.01 -3.58
CA LEU A 110 -2.16 -9.04 -2.65
C LEU A 110 -0.81 -9.03 -3.36
N VAL A 111 -0.63 -9.86 -4.39
CA VAL A 111 0.61 -9.94 -5.18
C VAL A 111 0.88 -8.63 -5.89
N THR A 112 -0.13 -8.03 -6.54
CA THR A 112 0.03 -6.77 -7.25
C THR A 112 0.48 -5.65 -6.32
N ASN A 113 -0.13 -5.55 -5.13
CA ASN A 113 0.25 -4.52 -4.16
C ASN A 113 1.60 -4.82 -3.49
N ALA A 114 1.96 -6.09 -3.29
CA ALA A 114 3.29 -6.47 -2.81
C ALA A 114 4.39 -6.10 -3.83
N ILE A 115 4.15 -6.32 -5.13
CA ILE A 115 5.06 -5.88 -6.21
C ILE A 115 5.22 -4.36 -6.20
N TRP A 116 4.13 -3.62 -6.00
CA TRP A 116 4.19 -2.16 -5.93
C TRP A 116 4.95 -1.66 -4.68
N GLY A 117 4.73 -2.32 -3.54
CA GLY A 117 5.51 -2.13 -2.33
C GLY A 117 7.00 -2.42 -2.54
N LEU A 118 7.33 -3.48 -3.28
CA LEU A 118 8.71 -3.81 -3.64
C LEU A 118 9.34 -2.72 -4.51
N ILE A 119 8.67 -2.25 -5.55
CA ILE A 119 9.19 -1.20 -6.45
C ILE A 119 9.47 0.08 -5.69
N THR A 120 8.51 0.56 -4.90
CA THR A 120 8.68 1.75 -4.06
C THR A 120 9.75 1.55 -2.99
N GLY A 121 9.81 0.35 -2.41
CA GLY A 121 10.86 -0.11 -1.49
C GLY A 121 12.27 -0.01 -2.06
N LEU A 122 12.45 -0.47 -3.30
CA LEU A 122 13.72 -0.40 -4.02
C LEU A 122 14.12 1.06 -4.27
N ILE A 123 13.18 1.91 -4.71
CA ILE A 123 13.45 3.34 -4.93
C ILE A 123 13.88 4.00 -3.62
N ALA A 124 13.14 3.80 -2.53
CA ALA A 124 13.49 4.34 -1.22
C ALA A 124 14.85 3.81 -0.72
N GLY A 125 15.14 2.52 -0.92
CA GLY A 125 16.41 1.92 -0.57
C GLY A 125 17.59 2.53 -1.34
N VAL A 126 17.44 2.80 -2.64
CA VAL A 126 18.45 3.50 -3.43
C VAL A 126 18.68 4.92 -2.89
N LEU A 127 17.62 5.68 -2.61
CA LEU A 127 17.73 7.04 -2.08
C LEU A 127 18.45 7.08 -0.72
N LEU A 128 18.10 6.17 0.19
CA LEU A 128 18.76 6.07 1.50
C LEU A 128 20.23 5.70 1.37
N LYS A 129 20.58 4.80 0.43
CA LYS A 129 21.96 4.42 0.18
C LYS A 129 22.80 5.57 -0.38
N VAL A 130 22.23 6.39 -1.28
CA VAL A 130 22.92 7.55 -1.84
C VAL A 130 23.21 8.61 -0.78
N ASN A 131 22.29 8.84 0.17
CA ASN A 131 22.48 9.81 1.24
C ASN A 131 23.48 9.36 2.33
N ALA A 132 23.80 8.07 2.39
CA ALA A 132 24.75 7.52 3.36
C ALA A 132 26.22 7.51 2.87
N ASN A 133 26.44 7.82 1.59
CA ASN A 133 27.76 7.97 0.96
C ASN A 133 28.17 9.44 0.93
#